data_AF-A0A3P7IHM6-F1
#
_entry.id   AF-A0A3P7IHM6-F1
#
_cell.length_a   1.000
_cell.length_b   1.000
_cell.length_c   1.000
_cell.angle_alpha   90.00
_cell.angle_beta   90.00
_cell.angle_gamma   90.00
#
_symmetry.space_group_name_H-M   'P 1'
#
loop_
_entity.id
_entity.type
_entity.pdbx_description
1 polymer ?
#
loop_
_entity_poly.entity_id
_entity_poly.type
_entity_poly.pdbx_seq_one_letter_code
_entity_poly.pdbx_strand_id
1 'polypeptide(L)'
;MNSVLVFLLFLISPAFACNMLWPNGTDTNFIWWQCSNGPVQFYNATPQDVNGNYMYPIHLSKPLVVALDLLNPTNIYTEPSLVATANLWSWGTALGGCAWSAIPTFGLL
;
A
#
# COMPACT_ATOMS: atom_id res chain seq x y z
N MET A 1 25.13 -6.68 35.60
CA MET A 1 23.78 -6.37 35.05
C MET A 1 22.77 -7.14 35.88
N ASN A 2 21.88 -6.45 36.58
CA ASN A 2 21.01 -7.06 37.59
C ASN A 2 19.94 -7.93 36.90
N SER A 3 19.80 -9.22 37.24
CA SER A 3 18.90 -10.17 36.54
C SER A 3 17.43 -9.71 36.53
N VAL A 4 17.02 -8.94 37.54
CA VAL A 4 15.68 -8.32 37.64
C VAL A 4 15.45 -7.31 36.51
N LEU A 5 16.49 -6.55 36.13
CA LEU A 5 16.40 -5.54 35.08
C LEU A 5 16.17 -6.18 33.71
N VAL A 6 16.83 -7.32 33.46
CA VAL A 6 16.67 -8.08 32.21
C VAL A 6 15.25 -8.63 32.11
N PHE A 7 14.72 -9.20 33.20
CA PHE A 7 13.34 -9.69 33.23
C PHE A 7 12.31 -8.58 33.00
N LEU A 8 12.52 -7.39 33.58
CA LEU A 8 11.62 -6.26 33.37
C LEU A 8 11.59 -5.80 31.90
N LEU A 9 12.75 -5.76 31.25
CA LEU A 9 12.86 -5.38 29.83
C LEU A 9 12.14 -6.36 28.89
N PHE A 10 12.17 -7.66 29.21
CA PHE A 10 11.44 -8.68 28.46
C PHE A 10 9.93 -8.60 28.61
N LEU A 11 9.41 -8.06 29.72
CA LEU A 11 7.97 -7.92 29.94
C LEU A 11 7.36 -6.70 29.22
N ILE A 12 8.17 -5.69 28.91
CA ILE A 12 7.73 -4.43 28.28
C ILE A 12 7.84 -4.49 26.75
N SER A 13 8.64 -5.40 26.20
CA SER A 13 8.86 -5.55 24.76
C SER A 13 7.59 -5.78 23.91
N PRO A 14 6.53 -6.51 24.32
CA PRO A 14 5.35 -6.68 23.48
C PRO A 14 4.50 -5.42 23.35
N ALA A 15 4.64 -4.43 24.24
CA ALA A 15 3.96 -3.13 24.10
C ALA A 15 4.47 -2.30 22.91
N PHE A 16 5.66 -2.64 22.38
CA PHE A 16 6.24 -2.04 21.18
C PHE A 16 6.07 -2.90 19.92
N ALA A 17 5.45 -4.08 20.03
CA ALA A 17 5.16 -4.90 18.86
C ALA A 17 4.01 -4.30 18.06
N CYS A 18 4.12 -4.34 16.73
CA CYS A 18 3.01 -3.95 15.87
C CYS A 18 1.80 -4.85 16.13
N ASN A 19 0.62 -4.25 16.09
CA ASN A 19 -0.62 -5.01 16.06
C ASN A 19 -0.55 -5.98 14.86
N MET A 20 -0.64 -7.29 15.11
CA MET A 20 -0.55 -8.33 14.09
C MET A 20 -1.67 -8.25 13.04
N LEU A 21 -2.75 -7.50 13.30
CA LEU A 21 -3.79 -7.20 12.32
C LEU A 21 -3.33 -6.24 11.23
N TRP A 22 -2.22 -5.53 11.41
CA TRP A 22 -1.67 -4.58 10.43
C TRP A 22 -0.34 -5.09 9.87
N PRO A 23 -0.15 -5.13 8.55
CA PRO A 23 -0.82 -4.31 7.54
C PRO A 23 -1.99 -5.04 6.82
N ASN A 24 -2.86 -5.71 7.56
CA ASN A 24 -4.10 -6.31 7.08
C ASN A 24 -3.89 -7.35 5.97
N GLY A 25 -2.82 -8.15 6.06
CA GLY A 25 -2.49 -9.19 5.08
C GLY A 25 -1.86 -8.67 3.78
N THR A 26 -1.58 -7.37 3.68
CA THR A 26 -0.88 -6.79 2.51
C THR A 26 0.60 -7.16 2.47
N ASP A 27 1.16 -7.74 3.52
CA ASP A 27 2.52 -8.28 3.51
C ASP A 27 2.67 -9.49 2.56
N THR A 28 1.59 -10.26 2.36
CA THR A 28 1.61 -11.46 1.50
C THR A 28 0.66 -11.40 0.31
N ASN A 29 -0.34 -10.51 0.32
CA ASN A 29 -1.36 -10.43 -0.72
C ASN A 29 -1.53 -9.00 -1.24
N PHE A 30 -1.90 -8.88 -2.51
CA PHE A 30 -2.41 -7.61 -3.03
C PHE A 30 -3.86 -7.42 -2.58
N ILE A 31 -4.13 -6.32 -1.88
CA ILE A 31 -5.47 -5.95 -1.43
C ILE A 31 -5.78 -4.57 -2.00
N TRP A 32 -6.93 -4.44 -2.63
CA TRP A 32 -7.41 -3.19 -3.19
C TRP A 32 -8.86 -2.97 -2.80
N TRP A 33 -9.27 -1.70 -2.78
CA TRP A 33 -10.65 -1.30 -2.62
C TRP A 33 -10.86 0.04 -3.31
N GLN A 34 -12.07 0.28 -3.78
CA GLN A 34 -12.46 1.58 -4.33
C GLN A 34 -12.75 2.55 -3.18
N CYS A 35 -12.04 3.68 -3.15
CA CYS A 35 -12.18 4.67 -2.07
C CYS A 35 -13.38 5.62 -2.22
N SER A 36 -14.01 5.69 -3.40
CA SER A 36 -15.07 6.66 -3.70
C SER A 36 -16.34 5.98 -4.21
N ASN A 37 -17.51 6.55 -3.92
CA ASN A 37 -18.78 6.13 -4.53
C ASN A 37 -19.10 6.95 -5.80
N GLY A 38 -18.07 7.26 -6.59
CA GLY A 38 -18.19 8.09 -7.78
C GLY A 38 -18.91 7.38 -8.95
N PRO A 39 -19.11 8.10 -10.06
CA PRO A 39 -19.79 7.55 -11.24
C PRO A 39 -18.94 6.49 -11.97
N VAL A 40 -17.62 6.47 -11.77
CA VAL A 40 -16.73 5.44 -12.29
C VAL A 40 -16.66 4.29 -11.29
N GLN A 41 -16.91 3.08 -11.76
CA GLN A 41 -16.88 1.85 -10.98
C GLN A 41 -15.65 1.03 -11.36
N PHE A 42 -14.90 0.58 -10.38
CA PHE A 42 -13.74 -0.30 -10.54
C PHE A 42 -14.13 -1.71 -10.10
N TYR A 43 -13.93 -2.69 -10.97
CA TYR A 43 -14.28 -4.09 -10.71
C TYR A 43 -13.09 -4.91 -10.23
N ASN A 44 -11.89 -4.58 -10.68
CA ASN A 44 -10.65 -5.19 -10.20
C ASN A 44 -9.47 -4.22 -10.24
N ALA A 45 -8.43 -4.60 -9.50
CA ALA A 45 -7.09 -4.10 -9.69
C ALA A 45 -6.14 -5.30 -9.56
N THR A 46 -5.28 -5.50 -10.56
CA THR A 46 -4.37 -6.64 -10.60
C THR A 46 -2.95 -6.15 -10.88
N PRO A 47 -2.00 -6.35 -9.94
CA PRO A 47 -0.61 -6.00 -10.17
C PRO A 47 0.01 -6.99 -11.17
N GLN A 48 0.71 -6.45 -12.16
CA GLN A 48 1.35 -7.22 -13.20
C GLN A 48 2.81 -6.79 -13.40
N ASP A 49 3.62 -7.71 -13.90
CA ASP A 49 4.92 -7.38 -14.47
C ASP A 49 4.75 -6.73 -15.87
N VAL A 50 5.86 -6.32 -16.47
CA VAL A 50 5.87 -5.71 -17.82
C VAL A 50 5.39 -6.65 -18.93
N ASN A 51 5.25 -7.95 -18.65
CA ASN A 51 4.78 -8.96 -19.60
C ASN A 51 3.31 -9.33 -19.36
N GLY A 52 2.62 -8.69 -18.40
CA GLY A 52 1.23 -8.97 -18.06
C GLY A 52 1.02 -10.14 -17.09
N ASN A 53 2.09 -10.71 -16.53
CA ASN A 53 1.96 -11.78 -15.55
C ASN A 53 1.66 -11.21 -14.17
N TYR A 54 0.80 -11.87 -13.39
CA TYR A 54 0.53 -11.50 -12.01
C TYR A 54 1.83 -11.43 -11.20
N MET A 55 2.01 -10.33 -10.46
CA MET A 55 3.22 -10.10 -9.67
C MET A 55 2.88 -9.62 -8.26
N TYR A 56 3.30 -10.40 -7.27
CA TYR A 56 3.34 -10.00 -5.87
C TYR A 56 4.47 -10.75 -5.13
N PRO A 57 5.23 -10.11 -4.22
CA PRO A 57 5.23 -8.68 -3.89
C PRO A 57 5.68 -7.80 -5.06
N ILE A 58 5.27 -6.53 -5.03
CA ILE A 58 5.60 -5.56 -6.08
C ILE A 58 7.08 -5.18 -6.00
N HIS A 59 7.79 -5.25 -7.12
CA HIS A 59 9.17 -4.80 -7.24
C HIS A 59 9.25 -3.35 -7.72
N LEU A 60 9.42 -2.41 -6.78
CA LEU A 60 9.51 -0.97 -7.06
C LEU A 60 10.80 -0.54 -7.79
N SER A 61 11.75 -1.46 -8.04
CA SER A 61 12.92 -1.21 -8.90
C SER A 61 12.59 -1.32 -10.39
N LYS A 62 11.35 -1.66 -10.74
CA LYS A 62 10.83 -1.81 -12.10
C LYS A 62 9.51 -1.04 -12.22
N PRO A 63 9.06 -0.72 -13.45
CA PRO A 63 7.73 -0.14 -13.66
C PRO A 63 6.66 -1.02 -13.00
N LEU A 64 5.79 -0.39 -12.22
CA LEU A 64 4.59 -1.01 -11.67
C LEU A 64 3.47 -0.91 -12.69
N VAL A 65 2.95 -2.06 -13.13
CA VAL A 65 1.75 -2.13 -13.97
C VAL A 65 0.58 -2.61 -13.11
N VAL A 66 -0.54 -1.89 -13.16
CA VAL A 66 -1.79 -2.30 -12.51
C VAL A 66 -2.86 -2.36 -13.59
N ALA A 67 -3.33 -3.56 -13.89
CA ALA A 67 -4.48 -3.74 -14.76
C ALA A 67 -5.76 -3.45 -13.99
N LEU A 68 -6.65 -2.65 -14.58
CA LEU A 68 -7.90 -2.18 -13.98
C LEU A 68 -9.05 -2.43 -14.96
N ASP A 69 -10.06 -3.16 -14.51
CA ASP A 69 -11.36 -3.23 -15.16
C ASP A 69 -12.26 -2.17 -14.54
N LEU A 70 -12.69 -1.21 -15.36
CA LEU A 70 -13.52 -0.10 -14.93
C LEU A 70 -14.70 0.15 -15.89
N LEU A 71 -15.81 0.61 -15.33
CA LEU A 71 -16.98 1.07 -16.07
C LEU A 71 -17.21 2.53 -15.75
N ASN A 72 -17.31 3.33 -16.80
CA ASN A 72 -17.72 4.71 -16.72
C ASN A 72 -18.95 4.93 -17.62
N PRO A 73 -20.16 4.93 -17.05
CA PRO A 73 -21.40 4.93 -17.83
C PRO A 73 -21.83 6.31 -18.31
N THR A 74 -21.19 7.40 -17.85
CA THR A 74 -21.74 8.75 -17.99
C THR A 74 -20.96 9.63 -18.96
N ASN A 75 -19.65 9.75 -18.75
CA ASN A 75 -18.83 10.73 -19.45
C ASN A 75 -17.69 10.05 -20.20
N ILE A 76 -17.31 10.59 -21.34
CA ILE A 76 -16.04 10.26 -21.99
C ILE A 76 -15.01 11.28 -21.48
N TYR A 77 -13.97 10.79 -20.82
CA TYR A 77 -12.84 11.63 -20.43
C TYR A 77 -11.73 11.49 -21.47
N THR A 78 -11.29 12.61 -22.02
CA THR A 78 -10.10 12.69 -22.89
C THR A 78 -9.11 13.69 -22.29
N GLU A 79 -7.89 13.70 -22.81
CA GLU A 79 -6.93 14.74 -22.51
C GLU A 79 -7.53 16.14 -22.86
N PRO A 80 -7.38 17.16 -21.99
CA PRO A 80 -6.64 17.22 -20.72
C PRO A 80 -7.44 16.88 -19.45
N SER A 81 -8.71 16.51 -19.57
CA SER A 81 -9.61 16.27 -18.44
C SER A 81 -9.42 14.92 -17.75
N LEU A 82 -8.64 14.01 -18.36
CA LEU A 82 -8.29 12.72 -17.78
C LEU A 82 -6.92 12.82 -17.07
N VAL A 83 -6.94 12.93 -15.74
CA VAL A 83 -5.74 13.04 -14.90
C VAL A 83 -5.68 11.86 -13.93
N ALA A 84 -4.51 11.24 -13.83
CA ALA A 84 -4.23 10.20 -12.84
C ALA A 84 -3.29 10.74 -11.76
N THR A 85 -3.60 10.47 -10.49
CA THR A 85 -2.76 10.84 -9.35
C THR A 85 -2.49 9.60 -8.51
N ALA A 86 -1.22 9.35 -8.20
CA ALA A 86 -0.81 8.25 -7.33
C ALA A 86 -0.18 8.79 -6.03
N ASN A 87 -0.57 8.20 -4.90
CA ASN A 87 0.04 8.46 -3.60
C ASN A 87 0.69 7.18 -3.08
N LEU A 88 1.94 7.27 -2.63
CA LEU A 88 2.69 6.13 -2.10
C LEU A 88 2.80 6.22 -0.58
N TRP A 89 2.54 5.10 0.09
CA TRP A 89 2.51 5.00 1.54
C TRP A 89 3.33 3.79 1.96
N SER A 90 4.13 3.92 3.02
CA SER A 90 4.89 2.83 3.63
C SER A 90 4.35 2.51 5.01
N TRP A 91 4.21 1.21 5.31
CA TRP A 91 3.93 0.74 6.66
C TRP A 91 5.24 0.59 7.43
N GLY A 92 5.25 1.09 8.67
CA GLY A 92 6.43 1.11 9.52
C GLY A 92 7.06 2.50 9.57
N THR A 93 7.77 2.79 10.67
CA THR A 93 8.60 4.00 10.78
C THR A 93 10.08 3.65 10.82
N ALA A 94 10.95 4.60 10.47
CA ALA A 94 12.41 4.42 10.55
C ALA A 94 12.90 4.05 11.97
N LEU A 95 12.08 4.29 13.00
CA LEU A 95 12.37 3.96 14.40
C LEU A 95 11.61 2.72 14.90
N GLY A 96 11.04 1.92 13.99
CA GLY A 96 10.34 0.67 14.32
C GLY A 96 8.89 0.84 14.81
N GLY A 97 8.28 2.00 14.58
CA GLY A 97 6.86 2.24 14.89
C GLY A 97 5.92 1.61 13.85
N CYS A 98 4.64 1.51 14.20
CA CYS A 98 3.63 0.77 13.45
C CYS A 98 2.53 1.72 12.93
N ALA A 99 2.87 2.47 11.89
CA ALA A 99 1.97 3.44 11.29
C ALA A 99 2.23 3.53 9.78
N TRP A 100 1.21 3.97 9.04
CA TRP A 100 1.38 4.37 7.65
C TRP A 100 2.00 5.77 7.58
N SER A 101 2.97 5.93 6.70
CA SER A 101 3.61 7.21 6.39
C SER A 101 3.60 7.45 4.88
N ALA A 102 3.29 8.67 4.47
CA ALA A 102 3.34 9.05 3.07
C ALA A 102 4.80 9.13 2.60
N ILE A 103 5.09 8.54 1.44
CA ILE A 103 6.38 8.65 0.77
C ILE A 103 6.30 9.89 -0.14
N PRO A 104 7.12 10.93 0.09
CA PRO A 104 7.11 12.11 -0.76
C PRO A 104 7.68 11.75 -2.14
N THR A 105 6.87 11.93 -3.17
CA THR A 105 7.22 11.61 -4.56
C THR A 105 7.88 12.78 -5.29
N PHE A 106 7.83 13.98 -4.70
CA PHE A 106 8.42 15.22 -5.22
C PHE A 106 8.04 15.53 -6.69
N GLY A 107 6.86 15.08 -7.13
CA GLY A 107 6.38 15.28 -8.51
C GLY A 107 7.09 14.40 -9.55
N LEU A 108 7.76 13.33 -9.12
CA LEU A 108 8.44 12.35 -9.98
C LEU A 108 7.52 11.20 -10.44
N LEU A 109 6.23 11.25 -10.08
CA LEU A 109 5.19 10.32 -10.53
C LEU A 109 4.17 11.04 -11.41
#